data_AF-A0A1I3J8J6-F1
#
_entry.id   AF-A0A1I3J8J6-F1
#
_cell.length_a   1.000
_cell.length_b   1.000
_cell.length_c   1.000
_cell.angle_alpha   90.00
_cell.angle_beta   90.00
_cell.angle_gamma   90.00
#
_symmetry.space_group_name_H-M   'P 1'
#
loop_
_entity.id
_entity.type
_entity.pdbx_description
1 polymer ?
#
loop_
_entity_poly.entity_id
_entity_poly.type
_entity_poly.pdbx_seq_one_letter_code
_entity_poly.pdbx_strand_id
1 'polypeptide(L)'
;MKFPYIIILLSILFSFFGCVQLYKIENNKYGEPILNDKAKYTFNEFLSEENSKKIDTTAYYIEVFEGRYYNEDEKNNPRIIIFHNDGFFKRESVKYFGKWNEVRGKNSVYYGGKYKIIGNKILFESFGRYPDMKRFYKRIYEARIEGNKIIFDDKNWISVFEKRKTLK
;
A
#
# COMPACT_ATOMS: atom_id res chain seq x y z
N MET A 1 39.74 -18.80 28.09
CA MET A 1 38.25 -18.73 27.99
C MET A 1 37.79 -17.32 28.33
N LYS A 2 36.69 -16.89 27.71
CA LYS A 2 36.13 -15.52 27.63
C LYS A 2 36.64 -14.75 26.41
N PHE A 3 35.90 -14.85 25.30
CA PHE A 3 35.49 -13.72 24.46
C PHE A 3 34.46 -14.21 23.43
N PRO A 4 33.15 -14.17 23.77
CA PRO A 4 32.16 -14.02 22.70
C PRO A 4 31.09 -12.95 22.99
N TYR A 5 31.27 -12.09 24.00
CA TYR A 5 30.26 -11.08 24.35
C TYR A 5 30.39 -9.75 23.59
N ILE A 6 31.54 -9.45 22.99
CA ILE A 6 31.78 -8.15 22.33
C ILE A 6 31.22 -8.10 20.89
N ILE A 7 31.15 -9.25 20.19
CA ILE A 7 30.68 -9.29 18.78
C ILE A 7 29.15 -9.22 18.69
N ILE A 8 28.44 -9.69 19.72
CA ILE A 8 26.96 -9.67 19.76
C ILE A 8 26.43 -8.25 20.05
N LEU A 9 27.21 -7.39 20.72
CA LEU A 9 26.77 -6.03 21.03
C LEU A 9 26.79 -5.11 19.79
N LEU A 10 27.68 -5.36 18.83
CA LEU A 10 27.82 -4.51 17.63
C LEU A 10 26.73 -4.77 16.56
N SER A 11 26.14 -5.97 16.56
CA SER A 11 25.05 -6.35 15.63
C SER A 11 23.68 -5.84 16.09
N ILE A 12 23.50 -5.56 17.38
CA ILE A 12 22.26 -5.00 17.96
C ILE A 12 22.20 -3.46 17.78
N LEU A 13 23.35 -2.80 17.60
CA LEU A 13 23.42 -1.34 17.39
C LEU A 13 23.02 -0.89 15.97
N PHE A 14 23.03 -1.77 14.97
CA PHE A 14 22.55 -1.45 13.61
C PHE A 14 21.01 -1.49 13.48
N SER A 15 20.30 -1.98 14.49
CA SER A 15 18.85 -2.16 14.43
C SER A 15 18.03 -0.91 14.84
N PHE A 16 18.67 0.14 15.35
CA PHE A 16 17.97 1.32 15.91
C PHE A 16 18.00 2.58 15.05
N PHE A 17 18.59 2.53 13.85
CA PHE A 17 18.50 3.62 12.86
C PHE A 17 17.80 3.13 11.59
N GLY A 18 16.52 2.75 11.73
CA GLY A 18 15.60 2.80 10.59
C GLY A 18 15.43 4.26 10.18
N CYS A 19 16.42 4.82 9.48
CA CYS A 19 16.37 6.17 8.94
C CYS A 19 15.21 6.21 7.95
N VAL A 20 14.07 6.79 8.35
CA VAL A 20 12.94 6.98 7.45
C VAL A 20 13.42 7.90 6.34
N GLN A 21 13.66 7.34 5.16
CA GLN A 21 14.13 8.12 4.03
C GLN A 21 13.04 9.10 3.62
N LEU A 22 13.36 10.39 3.69
CA LEU A 22 12.49 11.47 3.28
C LEU A 22 12.77 11.83 1.83
N TYR A 23 11.72 11.83 1.01
CA TYR A 23 11.80 12.16 -0.40
C TYR A 23 11.19 13.53 -0.66
N LYS A 24 11.94 14.39 -1.38
CA LYS A 24 11.39 15.57 -2.02
C LYS A 24 10.80 15.14 -3.36
N ILE A 25 9.49 15.27 -3.48
CA ILE A 25 8.71 14.91 -4.67
C ILE A 25 8.09 16.21 -5.20
N GLU A 26 8.24 16.44 -6.49
CA GLU A 26 7.76 17.64 -7.16
C GLU A 26 6.36 17.41 -7.74
N ASN A 27 5.63 18.51 -7.93
CA ASN A 27 4.30 18.45 -8.53
C ASN A 27 4.41 18.64 -10.05
N ASN A 28 3.57 17.95 -10.80
CA ASN A 28 3.37 18.26 -12.21
C ASN A 28 2.53 19.54 -12.40
N LYS A 29 2.25 19.90 -13.65
CA LYS A 29 1.43 21.07 -14.02
C LYS A 29 -0.02 21.06 -13.48
N TYR A 30 -0.52 19.90 -13.05
CA TYR A 30 -1.85 19.73 -12.45
C TYR A 30 -1.80 19.71 -10.91
N GLY A 31 -0.64 19.96 -10.30
CA GLY A 31 -0.47 19.92 -8.86
C GLY A 31 -0.32 18.51 -8.26
N GLU A 32 -0.23 17.46 -9.10
CA GLU A 32 -0.10 16.08 -8.65
C GLU A 32 1.37 15.75 -8.33
N PRO A 33 1.68 15.17 -7.15
CA PRO A 33 3.04 14.79 -6.77
C PRO A 33 3.50 13.55 -7.54
N ILE A 34 4.55 13.71 -8.37
CA ILE A 34 5.05 12.66 -9.27
C ILE A 34 6.38 12.11 -8.78
N LEU A 35 6.44 10.78 -8.62
CA LEU A 35 7.65 10.04 -8.30
C LEU A 35 8.76 10.35 -9.30
N ASN A 36 9.96 10.62 -8.78
CA ASN A 36 11.15 10.96 -9.54
C ASN A 36 12.24 9.89 -9.36
N ASP A 37 13.41 10.10 -9.98
CA ASP A 37 14.49 9.14 -9.92
C ASP A 37 15.03 8.83 -8.51
N LYS A 38 14.77 9.72 -7.54
CA LYS A 38 15.17 9.54 -6.15
C LYS A 38 14.14 8.77 -5.34
N ALA A 39 12.88 8.70 -5.79
CA ALA A 39 11.76 8.08 -5.09
C ALA A 39 11.20 6.90 -5.90
N LYS A 40 11.91 5.76 -5.86
CA LYS A 40 11.55 4.53 -6.58
C LYS A 40 10.95 3.46 -5.67
N TYR A 41 10.04 2.69 -6.24
CA TYR A 41 9.58 1.43 -5.64
C TYR A 41 10.75 0.43 -5.61
N THR A 42 10.84 -0.34 -4.53
CA THR A 42 11.72 -1.50 -4.42
C THR A 42 11.05 -2.75 -4.99
N PHE A 43 9.72 -2.87 -4.93
CA PHE A 43 9.01 -4.00 -5.54
C PHE A 43 8.92 -3.81 -7.06
N ASN A 44 9.40 -4.80 -7.82
CA ASN A 44 9.45 -4.79 -9.28
C ASN A 44 8.89 -6.08 -9.91
N GLU A 45 8.24 -6.92 -9.12
CA GLU A 45 7.73 -8.23 -9.54
C GLU A 45 6.39 -8.09 -10.29
N PHE A 46 6.20 -8.91 -11.33
CA PHE A 46 4.90 -9.12 -11.96
C PHE A 46 4.11 -10.18 -11.18
N LEU A 47 2.79 -10.15 -11.31
CA LEU A 47 1.94 -11.17 -10.72
C LEU A 47 2.22 -12.52 -11.38
N SER A 48 2.73 -13.48 -10.60
CA SER A 48 2.98 -14.84 -11.09
C SER A 48 1.67 -15.58 -11.34
N GLU A 49 1.72 -16.64 -12.15
CA GLU A 49 0.56 -17.50 -12.40
C GLU A 49 0.00 -18.10 -11.11
N GLU A 50 0.87 -18.55 -10.20
CA GLU A 50 0.44 -19.05 -8.88
C GLU A 50 -0.33 -17.99 -8.10
N ASN A 51 0.19 -16.76 -8.06
CA ASN A 51 -0.41 -15.66 -7.33
C ASN A 51 -1.66 -15.08 -8.02
N SER A 52 -1.80 -15.26 -9.33
CA SER A 52 -3.02 -14.92 -10.08
C SER A 52 -4.25 -15.73 -9.65
N LYS A 53 -4.04 -16.90 -9.02
CA LYS A 53 -5.10 -17.69 -8.41
C LYS A 53 -5.55 -17.13 -7.05
N LYS A 54 -4.71 -16.29 -6.41
CA LYS A 54 -4.95 -15.70 -5.08
C LYS A 54 -5.55 -14.30 -5.17
N ILE A 55 -5.14 -13.50 -6.16
CA ILE A 55 -5.64 -12.14 -6.39
C ILE A 55 -6.22 -12.01 -7.79
N ASP A 56 -7.49 -11.56 -7.85
CA ASP A 56 -8.21 -11.30 -9.09
C ASP A 56 -7.98 -9.85 -9.52
N THR A 57 -7.12 -9.66 -10.53
CA THR A 57 -6.81 -8.34 -11.11
C THR A 57 -7.92 -7.78 -12.01
N THR A 58 -9.01 -8.53 -12.19
CA THR A 58 -10.23 -8.08 -12.89
C THR A 58 -11.34 -7.64 -11.92
N ALA A 59 -11.11 -7.75 -10.61
CA ALA A 59 -12.08 -7.43 -9.58
C ALA A 59 -11.76 -6.13 -8.83
N TYR A 60 -12.78 -5.61 -8.14
CA TYR A 60 -12.64 -4.58 -7.13
C TYR A 60 -12.57 -5.23 -5.76
N TYR A 61 -11.67 -4.76 -4.90
CA TYR A 61 -11.68 -5.11 -3.49
C TYR A 61 -12.23 -3.90 -2.73
N ILE A 62 -13.46 -3.99 -2.26
CA ILE A 62 -14.21 -2.87 -1.66
C ILE A 62 -14.21 -3.03 -0.15
N GLU A 63 -13.91 -1.95 0.56
CA GLU A 63 -13.93 -1.89 2.02
C GLU A 63 -15.32 -2.25 2.55
N VAL A 64 -15.36 -3.18 3.49
CA VAL A 64 -16.55 -3.58 4.23
C VAL A 64 -16.35 -3.26 5.71
N PHE A 65 -17.44 -2.87 6.36
CA PHE A 65 -17.43 -2.29 7.70
C PHE A 65 -17.85 -3.34 8.72
N GLU A 66 -16.86 -4.05 9.28
CA GLU A 66 -17.07 -5.14 10.26
C GLU A 66 -16.35 -4.81 11.58
N GLY A 67 -16.97 -5.13 12.73
CA GLY A 67 -16.27 -5.22 14.02
C GLY A 67 -15.99 -3.92 14.81
N ARG A 68 -16.25 -2.73 14.26
CA ARG A 68 -16.19 -1.45 15.00
C ARG A 68 -17.30 -0.48 14.58
N TYR A 69 -17.44 0.62 15.34
CA TYR A 69 -18.24 1.75 14.90
C TYR A 69 -17.56 2.46 13.73
N TYR A 70 -18.36 2.74 12.70
CA TYR A 70 -18.00 3.55 11.54
C TYR A 70 -19.04 4.65 11.39
N ASN A 71 -18.60 5.86 11.12
CA ASN A 71 -19.52 6.96 10.87
C ASN A 71 -20.16 6.84 9.47
N GLU A 72 -21.24 7.56 9.23
CA GLU A 72 -21.97 7.50 7.97
C GLU A 72 -21.14 8.00 6.79
N ASP A 73 -20.23 8.97 6.99
CA ASP A 73 -19.35 9.45 5.93
C ASP A 73 -18.35 8.37 5.48
N GLU A 74 -17.82 7.57 6.41
CA GLU A 74 -16.99 6.40 6.11
C GLU A 74 -17.81 5.38 5.30
N LYS A 75 -19.01 5.02 5.79
CA LYS A 75 -19.87 4.02 5.14
C LYS A 75 -20.32 4.42 3.74
N ASN A 76 -20.57 5.71 3.52
CA ASN A 76 -21.00 6.25 2.24
C ASN A 76 -19.84 6.44 1.24
N ASN A 77 -18.60 6.23 1.66
CA ASN A 77 -17.44 6.38 0.79
C ASN A 77 -16.37 5.29 1.04
N PRO A 78 -16.71 4.00 0.87
CA PRO A 78 -15.78 2.91 1.10
C PRO A 78 -14.58 3.00 0.16
N ARG A 79 -13.43 2.55 0.65
CA ARG A 79 -12.21 2.47 -0.15
C ARG A 79 -12.27 1.30 -1.11
N ILE A 80 -11.55 1.44 -2.22
CA ILE A 80 -11.42 0.44 -3.27
C ILE A 80 -9.93 0.18 -3.47
N ILE A 81 -9.55 -1.08 -3.58
CA ILE A 81 -8.24 -1.52 -4.06
C ILE A 81 -8.45 -2.24 -5.39
N ILE A 82 -7.66 -1.87 -6.40
CA ILE A 82 -7.60 -2.55 -7.70
C ILE A 82 -6.18 -3.05 -7.89
N PHE A 83 -6.02 -4.32 -8.20
CA PHE A 83 -4.71 -4.92 -8.48
C PHE A 83 -4.45 -4.99 -9.98
N HIS A 84 -3.19 -4.82 -10.37
CA HIS A 84 -2.73 -4.95 -11.75
C HIS A 84 -1.72 -6.10 -11.86
N ASN A 85 -1.67 -6.72 -13.03
CA ASN A 85 -0.76 -7.84 -13.31
C ASN A 85 0.73 -7.43 -13.30
N ASP A 86 1.03 -6.15 -13.47
CA ASP A 86 2.40 -5.61 -13.41
C ASP A 86 2.85 -5.23 -12.00
N GLY A 87 2.21 -5.82 -10.98
CA GLY A 87 2.57 -5.64 -9.57
C GLY A 87 2.19 -4.27 -9.01
N PHE A 88 1.42 -3.45 -9.73
CA PHE A 88 0.84 -2.22 -9.17
C PHE A 88 -0.51 -2.48 -8.54
N PHE A 89 -0.84 -1.70 -7.51
CA PHE A 89 -2.21 -1.56 -7.04
C PHE A 89 -2.61 -0.09 -7.10
N LYS A 90 -3.89 0.15 -7.37
CA LYS A 90 -4.54 1.45 -7.27
C LYS A 90 -5.39 1.50 -6.00
N ARG A 91 -5.43 2.65 -5.34
CA ARG A 91 -6.35 2.90 -4.22
C ARG A 91 -7.23 4.10 -4.53
N GLU A 92 -8.53 3.92 -4.44
CA GLU A 92 -9.52 4.99 -4.59
C GLU A 92 -10.62 4.84 -3.53
N SER A 93 -11.64 5.69 -3.61
CA SER A 93 -12.88 5.54 -2.87
C SER A 93 -14.05 5.59 -3.84
N VAL A 94 -15.19 4.99 -3.46
CA VAL A 94 -16.37 4.94 -4.33
C VAL A 94 -16.80 6.34 -4.81
N LYS A 95 -16.82 7.34 -3.93
CA LYS A 95 -17.20 8.73 -4.26
C LYS A 95 -16.33 9.37 -5.34
N TYR A 96 -15.05 8.99 -5.42
CA TYR A 96 -14.07 9.61 -6.33
C TYR A 96 -13.58 8.66 -7.41
N PHE A 97 -14.28 7.54 -7.60
CA PHE A 97 -13.88 6.51 -8.55
C PHE A 97 -13.75 7.08 -9.96
N GLY A 98 -12.58 6.91 -10.57
CA GLY A 98 -12.30 7.35 -11.93
C GLY A 98 -12.12 8.87 -12.13
N LYS A 99 -12.46 9.70 -11.14
CA LYS A 99 -12.41 11.17 -11.23
C LYS A 99 -11.03 11.72 -11.63
N TRP A 100 -9.97 11.02 -11.24
CA TRP A 100 -8.59 11.48 -11.41
C TRP A 100 -7.78 10.66 -12.43
N ASN A 101 -8.44 9.78 -13.20
CA ASN A 101 -7.75 8.86 -14.13
C ASN A 101 -6.88 9.58 -15.17
N GLU A 102 -7.29 10.76 -15.61
CA GLU A 102 -6.56 11.54 -16.63
C GLU A 102 -5.26 12.16 -16.10
N VAL A 103 -5.15 12.35 -14.78
CA VAL A 103 -4.02 13.05 -14.16
C VAL A 103 -3.20 12.16 -13.22
N ARG A 104 -3.78 11.08 -12.68
CA ARG A 104 -3.13 10.12 -11.78
C ARG A 104 -2.83 8.81 -12.49
N GLY A 105 -1.59 8.70 -12.98
CA GLY A 105 -1.00 7.43 -13.40
C GLY A 105 -0.18 6.77 -12.29
N LYS A 106 0.42 5.61 -12.58
CA LYS A 106 1.26 4.79 -11.67
C LYS A 106 2.44 5.54 -11.03
N ASN A 107 2.79 6.69 -11.60
CA ASN A 107 3.88 7.56 -11.19
C ASN A 107 3.42 8.60 -10.14
N SER A 108 2.12 8.77 -9.94
CA SER A 108 1.58 9.67 -8.92
C SER A 108 1.62 8.99 -7.55
N VAL A 109 2.04 9.73 -6.52
CA VAL A 109 1.99 9.25 -5.13
C VAL A 109 0.56 8.88 -4.72
N TYR A 110 -0.44 9.52 -5.30
CA TYR A 110 -1.86 9.29 -4.97
C TYR A 110 -2.51 8.16 -5.78
N TYR A 111 -1.80 7.53 -6.70
CA TYR A 111 -2.33 6.38 -7.45
C TYR A 111 -2.53 5.16 -6.55
N GLY A 112 -1.54 4.88 -5.70
CA GLY A 112 -1.44 3.65 -4.91
C GLY A 112 0.02 3.27 -4.75
N GLY A 113 0.42 2.12 -5.29
CA GLY A 113 1.81 1.69 -5.24
C GLY A 113 2.07 0.32 -5.83
N LYS A 114 3.11 -0.35 -5.34
CA LYS A 114 3.48 -1.70 -5.76
C LYS A 114 3.06 -2.72 -4.71
N TYR A 115 2.82 -3.94 -5.14
CA TYR A 115 2.55 -5.06 -4.24
C TYR A 115 3.28 -6.32 -4.69
N LYS A 116 3.47 -7.23 -3.76
CA LYS A 116 3.85 -8.62 -4.03
C LYS A 116 3.19 -9.56 -3.05
N ILE A 117 3.11 -10.83 -3.41
CA ILE A 117 2.42 -11.86 -2.62
C ILE A 117 3.44 -12.90 -2.15
N ILE A 118 3.44 -13.19 -0.86
CA ILE A 118 4.28 -14.20 -0.23
C ILE A 118 3.37 -15.10 0.62
N GLY A 119 3.17 -16.35 0.18
CA GLY A 119 2.18 -17.24 0.80
C GLY A 119 0.77 -16.65 0.73
N ASN A 120 0.17 -16.42 1.90
CA ASN A 120 -1.15 -15.77 2.07
C ASN A 120 -1.05 -14.29 2.45
N LYS A 121 0.15 -13.69 2.38
CA LYS A 121 0.36 -12.27 2.68
C LYS A 121 0.52 -11.47 1.39
N ILE A 122 0.00 -10.24 1.41
CA ILE A 122 0.29 -9.22 0.42
C ILE A 122 1.17 -8.17 1.11
N LEU A 123 2.36 -7.93 0.56
CA LEU A 123 3.19 -6.79 0.94
C LEU A 123 2.89 -5.65 -0.02
N PHE A 124 2.59 -4.48 0.53
CA PHE A 124 2.35 -3.26 -0.21
C PHE A 124 3.49 -2.28 0.03
N GLU A 125 3.91 -1.61 -1.03
CA GLU A 125 4.85 -0.49 -0.98
C GLU A 125 4.16 0.75 -1.58
N SER A 126 4.14 1.85 -0.84
CA SER A 126 3.54 3.11 -1.31
C SER A 126 4.25 4.31 -0.71
N PHE A 127 3.88 5.50 -1.16
CA PHE A 127 4.40 6.75 -0.63
C PHE A 127 3.31 7.47 0.18
N GLY A 128 3.64 7.86 1.41
CA GLY A 128 2.81 8.69 2.27
C GLY A 128 3.38 10.11 2.35
N ARG A 129 2.50 11.10 2.54
CA ARG A 129 2.92 12.47 2.81
C ARG A 129 2.99 12.69 4.32
N TYR A 130 4.05 13.31 4.80
CA TYR A 130 4.08 13.79 6.18
C TYR A 130 3.13 14.99 6.33
N PRO A 131 2.22 15.01 7.32
CA PRO A 131 1.25 16.09 7.48
C PRO A 131 1.89 17.49 7.50
N ASP A 132 3.01 17.62 8.22
CA ASP A 132 3.65 18.92 8.50
C ASP A 132 4.92 19.16 7.69
N MET A 133 5.31 18.21 6.85
CA MET A 133 6.47 18.34 5.99
C MET A 133 6.02 18.22 4.54
N LYS A 134 6.46 19.13 3.67
CA LYS A 134 6.34 18.98 2.20
C LYS A 134 7.29 17.88 1.68
N ARG A 135 7.29 16.73 2.36
CA ARG A 135 8.14 15.57 2.15
C ARG A 135 7.30 14.32 2.22
N PHE A 136 7.75 13.32 1.49
CA PHE A 136 7.12 12.02 1.43
C PHE A 136 8.01 10.98 2.07
N TYR A 137 7.39 9.92 2.56
CA TYR A 137 8.08 8.72 3.02
C TYR A 137 7.58 7.52 2.25
N LYS A 138 8.46 6.56 2.10
CA LYS A 138 8.09 5.25 1.59
C LYS A 138 7.64 4.38 2.75
N ARG A 139 6.52 3.70 2.58
CA ARG A 139 5.99 2.76 3.58
C ARG A 139 5.80 1.40 2.97
N ILE A 140 6.20 0.38 3.72
CA ILE A 140 5.88 -1.01 3.46
C ILE A 140 4.93 -1.48 4.56
N TYR A 141 3.84 -2.12 4.17
CA TYR A 141 2.81 -2.63 5.09
C TYR A 141 2.23 -3.92 4.51
N GLU A 142 1.60 -4.73 5.36
CA GLU A 142 1.11 -6.05 4.98
C GLU A 142 -0.41 -6.19 5.15
N ALA A 143 -0.98 -7.11 4.37
CA ALA A 143 -2.32 -7.63 4.56
C ALA A 143 -2.33 -9.15 4.40
N ARG A 144 -3.36 -9.80 4.93
CA ARG A 144 -3.61 -11.24 4.74
C ARG A 144 -4.75 -11.47 3.75
N ILE A 145 -4.62 -12.52 2.94
CA ILE A 145 -5.65 -13.01 2.01
C ILE A 145 -6.44 -14.09 2.72
N GLU A 146 -7.76 -13.92 2.80
CA GLU A 146 -8.68 -14.88 3.40
C GLU A 146 -9.90 -15.11 2.51
N GLY A 147 -9.81 -16.14 1.66
CA GLY A 147 -10.83 -16.43 0.66
C GLY A 147 -11.03 -15.26 -0.29
N ASN A 148 -12.20 -14.62 -0.23
CA ASN A 148 -12.53 -13.44 -1.03
C ASN A 148 -12.19 -12.11 -0.34
N LYS A 149 -11.57 -12.14 0.84
CA LYS A 149 -11.24 -10.95 1.63
C LYS A 149 -9.74 -10.65 1.65
N ILE A 150 -9.41 -9.37 1.75
CA ILE A 150 -8.09 -8.86 2.10
C ILE A 150 -8.23 -8.13 3.43
N ILE A 151 -7.43 -8.50 4.41
CA ILE A 151 -7.54 -7.98 5.77
C ILE A 151 -6.24 -7.28 6.14
N PHE A 152 -6.34 -5.98 6.38
CA PHE A 152 -5.30 -5.17 6.99
C PHE A 152 -5.53 -5.20 8.50
N ASP A 153 -4.50 -5.63 9.23
CA ASP A 153 -4.49 -5.65 10.68
C ASP A 153 -3.34 -4.74 11.14
N ASP A 154 -3.65 -3.44 11.24
CA ASP A 154 -2.76 -2.49 11.90
C ASP A 154 -3.12 -2.51 13.38
N LYS A 155 -2.13 -2.44 14.28
CA LYS A 155 -2.26 -2.61 15.75
C LYS A 155 -3.50 -2.00 16.44
N ASN A 156 -4.11 -0.97 15.85
CA ASN A 156 -5.27 -0.26 16.38
C ASN A 156 -6.51 -0.28 15.44
N TRP A 157 -6.40 -0.80 14.21
CA TRP A 157 -7.42 -0.70 13.18
C TRP A 157 -7.41 -1.92 12.26
N ILE A 158 -8.53 -2.62 12.20
CA ILE A 158 -8.77 -3.66 11.21
C ILE A 158 -9.54 -3.03 10.04
N SER A 159 -9.05 -3.25 8.82
CA SER A 159 -9.77 -2.89 7.59
C SER A 159 -9.93 -4.14 6.73
N VAL A 160 -11.17 -4.42 6.33
CA VAL A 160 -11.51 -5.60 5.53
C VAL A 160 -11.96 -5.16 4.17
N PHE A 161 -11.44 -5.78 3.11
CA PHE A 161 -11.84 -5.53 1.73
C PHE A 161 -12.37 -6.81 1.11
N GLU A 162 -13.58 -6.78 0.57
CA GLU A 162 -14.22 -7.93 -0.07
C GLU A 162 -14.18 -7.81 -1.59
N LYS A 163 -13.85 -8.92 -2.26
CA LYS A 163 -13.81 -9.03 -3.72
C LYS A 163 -15.21 -8.89 -4.31
N ARG A 164 -15.38 -7.95 -5.24
CA ARG A 164 -16.62 -7.65 -5.98
C ARG A 164 -16.32 -7.54 -7.48
N LYS A 165 -17.20 -8.08 -8.33
CA LYS A 165 -17.10 -7.95 -9.80
C LYS A 165 -17.58 -6.58 -10.29
N THR A 166 -18.39 -5.90 -9.49
CA THR A 166 -18.95 -4.58 -9.76
C THR A 166 -18.71 -3.64 -8.59
N LEU A 167 -18.78 -2.34 -8.84
CA LEU A 167 -18.78 -1.31 -7.79
C LEU A 167 -20.15 -1.13 -7.11
N LYS A 168 -21.19 -1.77 -7.66
CA LYS A 168 -22.52 -1.90 -7.06
C LYS A 168 -22.53 -3.05 -6.07
#